data_AF-A0A916HUB1-F1
#
_entry.id   AF-A0A916HUB1-F1
#
_cell.length_a   1.000
_cell.length_b   1.000
_cell.length_c   1.000
_cell.angle_alpha   90.00
_cell.angle_beta   90.00
_cell.angle_gamma   90.00
#
_symmetry.space_group_name_H-M   'P 1'
#
loop_
_entity.id
_entity.type
_entity.pdbx_description
1 polymer ?
#
loop_
_entity_poly.entity_id
_entity_poly.type
_entity_poly.pdbx_seq_one_letter_code
_entity_poly.pdbx_strand_id
1 'polypeptide(L)'
;MKHLKIWRSFLLVLASIGVAGCSIEAPTAPKVADQPSTGLVTDLLGGLVSKDALTRRTPLARDITVSATIGREGGRLEIPAAGFELTVPRGAVKSPTRFTVTALKGKLVAYEFGPHGIAFKVALRASQDLSVTTWRPLSLKPLVAGYFLEKSHLDQRGETALLAEVIEGLTIPLTREFNGRIEHFSGYVVAW
;
A
#
# COMPACT_ATOMS: atom_id res chain seq x y z
N MET A 1 36.00 -48.33 14.35
CA MET A 1 35.97 -49.62 13.62
C MET A 1 35.35 -50.69 14.52
N LYS A 2 34.26 -51.33 14.07
CA LYS A 2 33.84 -52.74 14.35
C LYS A 2 33.48 -53.09 15.83
N HIS A 3 32.44 -53.83 16.23
CA HIS A 3 31.31 -54.60 15.68
C HIS A 3 30.35 -54.84 16.88
N LEU A 4 29.02 -54.65 16.75
CA LEU A 4 27.98 -55.70 16.55
C LEU A 4 27.70 -56.64 17.74
N LYS A 5 26.41 -56.74 18.14
CA LYS A 5 25.61 -57.94 18.55
C LYS A 5 24.38 -57.44 19.32
N ILE A 6 23.13 -57.40 18.81
CA ILE A 6 22.22 -58.47 18.34
C ILE A 6 22.17 -59.68 19.27
N TRP A 7 21.13 -59.73 20.11
CA TRP A 7 20.65 -60.93 20.80
C TRP A 7 19.13 -60.81 20.98
N ARG A 8 18.33 -61.46 20.11
CA ARG A 8 17.76 -62.81 20.23
C ARG A 8 16.54 -62.90 21.17
N SER A 9 15.37 -62.68 20.56
CA SER A 9 14.14 -63.49 20.56
C SER A 9 13.84 -64.46 21.71
N PHE A 10 12.61 -64.40 22.27
CA PHE A 10 11.60 -65.49 22.39
C PHE A 10 10.37 -64.97 23.21
N LEU A 11 9.15 -64.84 22.65
CA LEU A 11 8.05 -65.82 22.54
C LEU A 11 7.24 -66.07 23.85
N LEU A 12 5.99 -65.58 23.94
CA LEU A 12 4.72 -66.35 24.03
C LEU A 12 3.55 -65.60 24.73
N VAL A 13 2.49 -65.36 23.93
CA VAL A 13 1.04 -65.53 24.13
C VAL A 13 0.39 -65.27 25.50
N LEU A 14 -0.61 -64.38 25.53
CA LEU A 14 -1.90 -64.65 26.18
C LEU A 14 -3.05 -63.87 25.52
N ALA A 15 -4.17 -64.57 25.29
CA ALA A 15 -5.40 -64.11 24.65
C ALA A 15 -6.43 -63.62 25.69
N SER A 16 -7.23 -62.60 25.33
CA SER A 16 -8.57 -62.30 25.88
C SER A 16 -9.18 -61.15 25.05
N ILE A 17 -10.14 -61.41 24.16
CA ILE A 17 -11.60 -61.32 24.35
C ILE A 17 -12.09 -59.93 24.84
N GLY A 18 -12.51 -59.12 23.86
CA GLY A 18 -13.83 -58.46 23.79
C GLY A 18 -14.13 -57.29 24.73
N VAL A 19 -14.24 -56.08 24.17
CA VAL A 19 -15.37 -55.15 24.38
C VAL A 19 -15.58 -54.36 23.09
N ALA A 20 -16.82 -54.35 22.60
CA ALA A 20 -17.27 -53.45 21.55
C ALA A 20 -17.25 -52.00 22.07
N GLY A 21 -16.40 -51.16 21.49
CA GLY A 21 -16.40 -49.72 21.72
C GLY A 21 -16.25 -49.02 20.38
N CYS A 22 -17.34 -48.41 19.90
CA CYS A 22 -17.27 -47.44 18.81
C CYS A 22 -16.38 -46.28 19.27
N SER A 23 -15.13 -46.28 18.82
CA SER A 23 -14.31 -45.07 18.85
C SER A 23 -14.17 -44.61 17.41
N ILE A 24 -14.79 -43.46 17.14
CA ILE A 24 -14.65 -42.74 15.89
C ILE A 24 -13.19 -42.28 15.83
N GLU A 25 -12.38 -42.96 15.02
CA GLU A 25 -11.09 -42.45 14.57
C GLU A 25 -11.35 -41.19 13.73
N ALA A 26 -11.35 -40.04 14.38
CA ALA A 26 -11.10 -38.79 13.70
C ALA A 26 -9.59 -38.74 13.40
N PRO A 27 -9.15 -38.64 12.13
CA PRO A 27 -7.74 -38.48 11.84
C PRO A 27 -7.22 -37.22 12.53
N THR A 28 -6.13 -37.37 13.28
CA THR A 28 -5.38 -36.28 13.92
C THR A 28 -4.77 -35.39 12.83
N ALA A 29 -5.56 -34.51 12.25
CA ALA A 29 -5.07 -33.43 11.42
C ALA A 29 -4.23 -32.48 12.30
N PRO A 30 -3.11 -31.92 11.78
CA PRO A 30 -2.41 -30.87 12.49
C PRO A 30 -3.39 -29.71 12.71
N LYS A 31 -3.49 -29.23 13.94
CA LYS A 31 -4.18 -27.98 14.26
C LYS A 31 -3.42 -26.84 13.59
N VAL A 32 -3.78 -26.54 12.34
CA VAL A 32 -3.38 -25.31 11.67
C VAL A 32 -3.95 -24.19 12.53
N ALA A 33 -3.07 -23.39 13.12
CA ALA A 33 -3.47 -22.15 13.75
C ALA A 33 -4.14 -21.30 12.67
N ASP A 34 -5.38 -20.87 12.92
CA ASP A 34 -6.06 -19.82 12.14
C ASP A 34 -5.24 -18.52 12.27
N GLN A 35 -4.21 -18.39 11.45
CA GLN A 35 -3.76 -17.10 10.98
C GLN A 35 -4.68 -16.75 9.81
N PRO A 36 -5.41 -15.62 9.87
CA PRO A 36 -6.17 -15.19 8.71
C PRO A 36 -5.17 -14.88 7.59
N SER A 37 -5.12 -15.75 6.58
CA SER A 37 -4.51 -15.48 5.29
C SER A 37 -5.42 -14.50 4.52
N THR A 38 -5.54 -13.27 5.02
CA THR A 38 -6.28 -12.15 4.42
C THR A 38 -5.56 -11.53 3.21
N GLY A 39 -4.73 -12.30 2.51
CA GLY A 39 -3.87 -11.79 1.44
C GLY A 39 -4.14 -12.36 0.05
N LEU A 40 -5.05 -13.34 -0.10
CA LEU A 40 -5.12 -14.14 -1.34
C LEU A 40 -6.50 -14.25 -1.99
N VAL A 41 -7.51 -13.50 -1.52
CA VAL A 41 -8.88 -13.58 -2.08
C VAL A 41 -9.45 -12.28 -2.63
N THR A 42 -8.74 -11.15 -2.53
CA THR A 42 -9.16 -9.85 -3.10
C THR A 42 -8.63 -9.58 -4.52
N ASP A 43 -7.79 -10.47 -5.06
CA ASP A 43 -6.99 -10.22 -6.28
C ASP A 43 -7.68 -10.62 -7.60
N LEU A 44 -8.79 -11.39 -7.57
CA LEU A 44 -9.23 -12.10 -8.78
C LEU A 44 -10.44 -11.54 -9.54
N LEU A 45 -11.17 -10.54 -9.04
CA LEU A 45 -12.37 -10.02 -9.72
C LEU A 45 -12.51 -8.47 -9.69
N GLY A 46 -11.45 -7.74 -9.33
CA GLY A 46 -11.47 -6.27 -9.27
C GLY A 46 -10.12 -5.58 -9.01
N GLY A 47 -9.02 -6.32 -8.85
CA GLY A 47 -7.64 -5.83 -9.00
C GLY A 47 -7.16 -4.75 -8.02
N LEU A 48 -7.61 -4.76 -6.76
CA LEU A 48 -7.11 -3.82 -5.74
C LEU A 48 -6.00 -4.43 -4.89
N VAL A 49 -4.89 -3.71 -4.72
CA VAL A 49 -3.73 -4.08 -3.90
C VAL A 49 -3.75 -3.31 -2.59
N SER A 50 -3.68 -4.02 -1.46
CA SER A 50 -3.57 -3.39 -0.14
C SER A 50 -2.12 -3.02 0.18
N LYS A 51 -1.90 -1.79 0.65
CA LYS A 51 -0.59 -1.24 1.01
C LYS A 51 -0.65 -0.44 2.31
N ASP A 52 0.44 -0.45 3.08
CA ASP A 52 0.61 0.45 4.23
C ASP A 52 0.81 1.87 3.71
N ALA A 53 -0.06 2.81 4.08
CA ALA A 53 0.03 4.19 3.66
C ALA A 53 1.05 4.96 4.52
N LEU A 54 1.82 5.83 3.89
CA LEU A 54 2.69 6.76 4.58
C LEU A 54 1.84 7.78 5.36
N THR A 55 2.28 8.09 6.58
CA THR A 55 1.55 8.99 7.47
C THR A 55 2.30 10.28 7.76
N ARG A 56 1.56 11.36 7.95
CA ARG A 56 2.03 12.66 8.44
C ARG A 56 2.29 12.58 9.94
N ARG A 57 3.31 13.28 10.41
CA ARG A 57 3.57 13.42 11.86
C ARG A 57 2.47 14.21 12.57
N THR A 58 1.96 15.23 11.88
CA THR A 58 0.84 16.04 12.34
C THR A 58 -0.32 15.85 11.36
N PRO A 59 -1.44 15.23 11.78
CA PRO A 59 -2.61 15.09 10.92
C PRO A 59 -3.15 16.44 10.45
N LEU A 60 -3.62 16.52 9.21
CA LEU A 60 -4.34 17.70 8.72
C LEU A 60 -5.74 17.75 9.36
N ALA A 61 -6.11 18.88 9.94
CA ALA A 61 -7.41 19.04 10.61
C ALA A 61 -8.61 19.04 9.63
N ARG A 62 -8.37 19.47 8.39
CA ARG A 62 -9.37 19.56 7.31
C ARG A 62 -8.68 19.37 5.96
N ASP A 63 -9.48 19.13 4.93
CA ASP A 63 -8.99 19.10 3.55
C ASP A 63 -8.42 20.48 3.19
N ILE A 64 -7.31 20.51 2.45
CA ILE A 64 -6.69 21.74 1.97
C ILE A 64 -6.65 21.69 0.44
N THR A 65 -7.40 22.58 -0.20
CA THR A 65 -7.48 22.65 -1.67
C THR A 65 -6.79 23.90 -2.19
N VAL A 66 -5.96 23.72 -3.21
CA VAL A 66 -5.39 24.80 -4.02
C VAL A 66 -5.80 24.63 -5.48
N SER A 67 -5.83 25.73 -6.22
CA SER A 67 -6.20 25.69 -7.64
C SER A 67 -5.44 26.74 -8.44
N ALA A 68 -5.13 26.42 -9.68
CA ALA A 68 -4.50 27.32 -10.63
C ALA A 68 -4.96 27.01 -12.05
N THR A 69 -5.10 28.03 -12.91
CA THR A 69 -5.26 27.81 -14.34
C THR A 69 -3.88 27.75 -14.97
N ILE A 70 -3.54 26.60 -15.55
CA ILE A 70 -2.22 26.34 -16.14
C ILE A 70 -2.40 26.08 -17.64
N GLY A 71 -1.60 26.78 -18.45
CA GLY A 71 -1.56 26.65 -19.90
C GLY A 71 -0.42 25.75 -20.39
N ARG A 72 -0.08 25.92 -21.67
CA ARG A 72 0.93 25.09 -22.36
C ARG A 72 2.34 25.30 -21.81
N GLU A 73 2.60 26.45 -21.21
CA GLU A 73 3.85 26.84 -20.58
C GLU A 73 4.19 26.00 -19.33
N GLY A 74 3.20 25.36 -18.72
CA GLY A 74 3.38 24.64 -17.46
C GLY A 74 3.20 25.55 -16.25
N GLY A 75 3.40 25.00 -15.05
CA GLY A 75 3.17 25.73 -13.82
C GLY A 75 3.39 24.89 -12.58
N ARG A 76 3.02 25.42 -11.42
CA ARG A 76 3.14 24.73 -10.14
C ARG A 76 1.94 24.98 -9.23
N LEU A 77 1.63 24.02 -8.37
CA LEU A 77 0.75 24.18 -7.22
C LEU A 77 1.45 23.64 -5.99
N GLU A 78 1.27 24.30 -4.84
CA GLU A 78 1.91 23.92 -3.58
C GLU A 78 0.87 23.87 -2.47
N ILE A 79 1.01 22.90 -1.56
CA ILE A 79 0.27 22.83 -0.29
C ILE A 79 1.32 22.72 0.82
N PRO A 80 1.90 23.86 1.28
CA PRO A 80 3.01 23.84 2.24
C PRO A 80 2.67 23.11 3.54
N ALA A 81 1.43 23.25 4.03
CA ALA A 81 0.96 22.56 5.23
C ALA A 81 0.95 21.02 5.11
N ALA A 82 0.93 20.49 3.88
CA ALA A 82 1.02 19.05 3.60
C ALA A 82 2.42 18.62 3.13
N GLY A 83 3.36 19.56 2.96
CA GLY A 83 4.67 19.30 2.36
C GLY A 83 4.58 18.83 0.91
N PHE A 84 3.61 19.34 0.15
CA PHE A 84 3.32 18.86 -1.20
C PHE A 84 3.54 19.92 -2.27
N GLU A 85 4.13 19.51 -3.39
CA GLU A 85 4.23 20.29 -4.62
C GLU A 85 3.81 19.45 -5.83
N LEU A 86 3.05 20.07 -6.75
CA LEU A 86 2.79 19.55 -8.09
C LEU A 86 3.44 20.46 -9.12
N THR A 87 4.37 19.91 -9.89
CA THR A 87 4.94 20.57 -11.08
C THR A 87 4.23 20.07 -12.33
N VAL A 88 3.65 21.01 -13.10
CA VAL A 88 3.05 20.77 -14.41
C VAL A 88 4.08 21.15 -15.47
N PRO A 89 4.66 20.19 -16.20
CA PRO A 89 5.67 20.52 -17.20
C PRO A 89 5.03 21.20 -18.43
N ARG A 90 5.86 21.95 -19.16
CA ARG A 90 5.49 22.53 -20.46
C ARG A 90 4.95 21.42 -21.38
N GLY A 91 3.80 21.68 -21.99
CA GLY A 91 3.15 20.76 -22.93
C GLY A 91 2.32 19.64 -22.30
N ALA A 92 2.19 19.59 -20.96
CA ALA A 92 1.29 18.64 -20.29
C ALA A 92 -0.18 18.83 -20.73
N VAL A 93 -0.59 20.09 -20.95
CA VAL A 93 -1.92 20.46 -21.45
C VAL A 93 -1.85 21.23 -22.76
N LYS A 94 -2.92 21.18 -23.56
CA LYS A 94 -3.03 21.85 -24.86
C LYS A 94 -3.69 23.23 -24.78
N SER A 95 -4.53 23.45 -23.78
CA SER A 95 -5.27 24.69 -23.53
C SER A 95 -5.25 25.00 -22.03
N PRO A 96 -5.45 26.27 -21.64
CA PRO A 96 -5.61 26.64 -20.23
C PRO A 96 -6.61 25.72 -19.53
N THR A 97 -6.13 25.01 -18.52
CA THR A 97 -6.90 24.02 -17.77
C THR A 97 -6.87 24.40 -16.30
N ARG A 98 -8.00 24.30 -15.59
CA ARG A 98 -8.04 24.56 -14.15
C ARG A 98 -7.57 23.32 -13.40
N PHE A 99 -6.38 23.38 -12.82
CA PHE A 99 -5.83 22.36 -11.96
C PHE A 99 -6.36 22.59 -10.54
N THR A 100 -6.80 21.52 -9.88
CA THR A 100 -7.12 21.52 -8.45
C THR A 100 -6.37 20.39 -7.77
N VAL A 101 -5.76 20.66 -6.62
CA VAL A 101 -5.17 19.64 -5.76
C VAL A 101 -5.73 19.79 -4.37
N THR A 102 -6.23 18.70 -3.81
CA THR A 102 -6.75 18.64 -2.44
C THR A 102 -5.91 17.68 -1.62
N ALA A 103 -5.19 18.18 -0.63
CA ALA A 103 -4.62 17.34 0.42
C ALA A 103 -5.74 16.89 1.36
N LEU A 104 -5.95 15.58 1.48
CA LEU A 104 -7.01 15.02 2.32
C LEU A 104 -6.68 15.16 3.80
N LYS A 105 -7.70 15.49 4.61
CA LYS A 105 -7.62 15.54 6.06
C LYS A 105 -7.12 14.23 6.67
N GLY A 106 -6.59 14.31 7.88
CA GLY A 106 -6.08 13.17 8.62
C GLY A 106 -4.59 12.92 8.41
N LYS A 107 -4.17 11.72 8.78
CA LYS A 107 -2.76 11.34 8.84
C LYS A 107 -2.22 10.82 7.52
N LEU A 108 -3.05 10.22 6.67
CA LEU A 108 -2.54 9.64 5.42
C LEU A 108 -2.02 10.69 4.46
N VAL A 109 -0.85 10.45 3.86
CA VAL A 109 -0.29 11.28 2.79
C VAL A 109 -1.05 11.00 1.50
N ALA A 110 -2.26 11.55 1.39
CA ALA A 110 -3.19 11.33 0.29
C ALA A 110 -3.71 12.66 -0.29
N TYR A 111 -3.92 12.65 -1.61
CA TYR A 111 -4.29 13.80 -2.43
C TYR A 111 -5.37 13.42 -3.43
N GLU A 112 -6.26 14.34 -3.75
CA GLU A 112 -7.15 14.27 -4.91
C GLU A 112 -6.78 15.35 -5.92
N PHE A 113 -6.69 14.96 -7.18
CA PHE A 113 -6.40 15.85 -8.30
C PHE A 113 -7.66 16.02 -9.15
N GLY A 114 -7.90 17.25 -9.58
CA GLY A 114 -9.03 17.60 -10.41
C GLY A 114 -8.66 18.54 -11.57
N PRO A 115 -9.44 18.52 -12.65
CA PRO A 115 -10.68 17.72 -12.82
C PRO A 115 -10.39 16.23 -13.08
N HIS A 116 -11.23 15.34 -12.55
CA HIS A 116 -11.04 13.89 -12.75
C HIS A 116 -11.15 13.50 -14.22
N GLY A 117 -10.46 12.41 -14.60
CA GLY A 117 -10.59 11.81 -15.94
C GLY A 117 -9.72 12.46 -17.03
N ILE A 118 -8.85 13.41 -16.69
CA ILE A 118 -7.83 13.91 -17.62
C ILE A 118 -6.59 13.02 -17.53
N ALA A 119 -6.10 12.54 -18.68
CA ALA A 119 -4.80 11.90 -18.83
C ALA A 119 -3.82 12.84 -19.55
N PHE A 120 -2.56 12.83 -19.12
CA PHE A 120 -1.52 13.74 -19.63
C PHE A 120 -0.57 13.01 -20.58
N LYS A 121 -0.25 13.66 -21.71
CA LYS A 121 0.79 13.16 -22.61
C LYS A 121 2.20 13.33 -22.04
N VAL A 122 2.37 14.35 -21.20
CA VAL A 122 3.59 14.59 -20.43
C VAL A 122 3.17 14.49 -18.97
N ALA A 123 3.62 13.43 -18.29
CA ALA A 123 3.28 13.19 -16.90
C ALA A 123 3.65 14.38 -16.02
N LEU A 124 2.79 14.70 -15.06
CA LEU A 124 3.10 15.71 -14.04
C LEU A 124 4.06 15.11 -13.01
N ARG A 125 4.70 15.97 -12.23
CA ARG A 125 5.57 15.55 -11.13
C ARG A 125 4.98 15.98 -9.79
N ALA A 126 4.71 15.02 -8.92
CA ALA A 126 4.36 15.28 -7.53
C ALA A 126 5.61 15.11 -6.66
N SER A 127 5.89 16.08 -5.80
CA SER A 127 6.90 16.01 -4.77
C SER A 127 6.26 16.04 -3.39
N GLN A 128 6.73 15.16 -2.51
CA GLN A 128 6.36 15.09 -1.11
C GLN A 128 7.62 15.29 -0.26
N ASP A 129 7.61 16.33 0.58
CA ASP A 129 8.58 16.48 1.67
C ASP A 129 8.30 15.42 2.73
N LEU A 130 9.28 14.55 2.96
CA LEU A 130 9.21 13.45 3.90
C LEU A 130 9.54 13.89 5.32
N SER A 131 10.09 15.09 5.53
CA SER A 131 10.41 15.63 6.86
C SER A 131 9.19 15.80 7.76
N VAL A 132 8.02 16.03 7.16
CA VAL A 132 6.71 16.16 7.82
C VAL A 132 5.98 14.82 7.96
N THR A 133 6.60 13.71 7.57
CA THR A 133 6.02 12.36 7.57
C THR A 133 6.72 11.40 8.53
N THR A 134 6.16 10.22 8.72
CA THR A 134 6.74 9.14 9.53
C THR A 134 7.90 8.41 8.85
N TRP A 135 8.24 8.78 7.60
CA TRP A 135 9.37 8.23 6.86
C TRP A 135 10.72 8.46 7.58
N ARG A 136 11.66 7.54 7.37
CA ARG A 136 13.00 7.55 7.96
C ARG A 136 14.10 7.33 6.90
N PRO A 137 15.27 8.02 7.00
CA PRO A 137 16.35 7.99 6.01
C PRO A 137 16.98 6.64 5.67
N LEU A 138 16.72 5.61 6.48
CA LEU A 138 17.27 4.25 6.32
C LEU A 138 16.16 3.20 6.18
N SER A 139 14.95 3.61 5.82
CA SER A 139 13.89 2.64 5.52
C SER A 139 14.28 1.82 4.29
N LEU A 140 14.32 0.50 4.44
CA LEU A 140 14.56 -0.44 3.32
C LEU A 140 13.29 -0.69 2.49
N LYS A 141 12.13 -0.25 2.97
CA LYS A 141 10.88 -0.32 2.23
C LYS A 141 10.84 0.85 1.23
N PRO A 142 10.79 0.60 -0.08
CA PRO A 142 10.64 1.68 -1.05
C PRO A 142 9.28 2.34 -0.89
N LEU A 143 9.22 3.66 -1.07
CA LEU A 143 7.94 4.34 -1.20
C LEU A 143 7.43 4.24 -2.64
N VAL A 144 6.11 4.15 -2.77
CA VAL A 144 5.38 4.16 -4.04
C VAL A 144 4.28 5.21 -4.01
N ALA A 145 3.87 5.66 -5.18
CA ALA A 145 2.60 6.36 -5.34
C ALA A 145 1.52 5.33 -5.69
N GLY A 146 0.35 5.45 -5.10
CA GLY A 146 -0.75 4.51 -5.26
C GLY A 146 -2.00 5.22 -5.74
N TYR A 147 -2.61 4.71 -6.81
CA TYR A 147 -3.90 5.20 -7.27
C TYR A 147 -5.03 4.60 -6.44
N PHE A 148 -5.89 5.44 -5.87
CA PHE A 148 -7.14 4.99 -5.27
C PHE A 148 -8.34 5.56 -6.04
N LEU A 149 -9.35 4.71 -6.21
CA LEU A 149 -10.59 5.06 -6.92
C LEU A 149 -11.49 5.98 -6.10
N GLU A 150 -11.59 5.71 -4.79
CA GLU A 150 -12.53 6.38 -3.89
C GLU A 150 -11.90 6.61 -2.50
N LYS A 151 -12.36 7.62 -1.78
CA LYS A 151 -11.90 7.90 -0.40
C LYS A 151 -12.18 6.74 0.57
N SER A 152 -13.19 5.93 0.29
CA SER A 152 -13.54 4.72 1.04
C SER A 152 -12.40 3.67 1.03
N HIS A 153 -11.50 3.74 0.04
CA HIS A 153 -10.32 2.88 -0.06
C HIS A 153 -9.15 3.33 0.81
N LEU A 154 -9.31 4.42 1.57
CA LEU A 154 -8.31 4.94 2.49
C LEU A 154 -8.74 4.67 3.94
N ASP A 155 -8.10 3.70 4.60
CA ASP A 155 -8.33 3.45 6.01
C ASP A 155 -7.46 4.40 6.87
N GLN A 156 -8.05 5.54 7.19
CA GLN A 156 -7.41 6.53 8.08
C GLN A 156 -7.17 5.98 9.49
N ARG A 157 -7.78 4.89 9.94
CA ARG A 157 -7.50 4.31 11.27
C ARG A 157 -6.39 3.28 11.18
N GLY A 158 -6.55 2.31 10.27
CA GLY A 158 -5.61 1.23 10.01
C GLY A 158 -4.33 1.63 9.28
N GLU A 159 -4.24 2.87 8.78
CA GLU A 159 -3.09 3.36 8.01
C GLU A 159 -2.84 2.56 6.73
N THR A 160 -3.89 2.02 6.11
CA THR A 160 -3.80 1.26 4.87
C THR A 160 -4.56 1.92 3.74
N ALA A 161 -4.20 1.56 2.51
CA ALA A 161 -4.89 1.98 1.31
C ALA A 161 -5.10 0.79 0.35
N LEU A 162 -6.27 0.74 -0.27
CA LEU A 162 -6.57 -0.17 -1.39
C LEU A 162 -6.31 0.57 -2.70
N LEU A 163 -5.37 0.06 -3.48
CA LEU A 163 -4.84 0.72 -4.67
C LEU A 163 -5.24 -0.04 -5.92
N ALA A 164 -5.78 0.66 -6.92
CA ALA A 164 -6.02 0.07 -8.24
C ALA A 164 -4.75 0.08 -9.11
N GLU A 165 -3.74 0.88 -8.76
CA GLU A 165 -2.44 0.88 -9.42
C GLU A 165 -1.33 1.27 -8.43
N VAL A 166 -0.16 0.65 -8.59
CA VAL A 166 1.07 0.98 -7.87
C VAL A 166 2.07 1.55 -8.86
N ILE A 167 2.53 2.77 -8.60
CA ILE A 167 3.43 3.53 -9.45
C ILE A 167 4.73 3.75 -8.68
N GLU A 168 5.84 3.33 -9.27
CA GLU A 168 7.16 3.56 -8.70
C GLU A 168 7.45 5.06 -8.59
N GLY A 169 8.02 5.46 -7.46
CA GLY A 169 8.53 6.81 -7.27
C GLY A 169 9.99 6.79 -6.83
N LEU A 170 10.62 7.96 -6.89
CA LEU A 170 11.99 8.16 -6.49
C LEU A 170 12.03 8.79 -5.10
N THR A 171 12.51 8.03 -4.12
CA THR A 171 12.86 8.58 -2.80
C THR A 171 14.31 9.07 -2.83
N ILE A 172 14.54 10.31 -2.40
CA ILE A 172 15.87 10.93 -2.30
C ILE A 172 16.16 11.15 -0.81
N PRO A 173 16.91 10.25 -0.15
CA PRO A 173 17.06 10.32 1.31
C PRO A 173 17.79 11.56 1.80
N LEU A 174 18.69 12.11 0.98
CA LEU A 174 19.49 13.30 1.31
C LEU A 174 18.62 14.56 1.43
N THR A 175 17.72 14.78 0.47
CA THR A 175 16.78 15.91 0.49
C THR A 175 15.49 15.60 1.23
N ARG A 176 15.27 14.33 1.60
CA ARG A 176 14.04 13.81 2.21
C ARG A 176 12.83 14.07 1.33
N GLU A 177 12.96 13.80 0.04
CA GLU A 177 11.87 13.98 -0.91
C GLU A 177 11.44 12.65 -1.50
N PHE A 178 10.13 12.49 -1.69
CA PHE A 178 9.56 11.47 -2.55
C PHE A 178 8.99 12.11 -3.81
N ASN A 179 9.40 11.62 -4.97
CA ASN A 179 8.97 12.13 -6.27
C ASN A 179 8.17 11.05 -7.00
N GLY A 180 6.89 11.32 -7.26
CA GLY A 180 5.99 10.46 -8.03
C GLY A 180 5.59 11.10 -9.36
N ARG A 181 5.24 10.28 -10.35
CA ARG A 181 4.62 10.74 -11.59
C ARG A 181 3.09 10.69 -11.47
N ILE A 182 2.44 11.69 -12.05
CA ILE A 182 0.97 11.74 -12.16
C ILE A 182 0.62 11.72 -13.64
N GLU A 183 0.11 10.59 -14.11
CA GLU A 183 -0.21 10.37 -15.53
C GLU A 183 -1.67 10.71 -15.85
N HIS A 184 -2.53 10.73 -14.84
CA HIS A 184 -3.91 11.20 -14.94
C HIS A 184 -4.43 11.75 -13.62
N PHE A 185 -5.54 12.50 -13.68
CA PHE A 185 -6.17 13.07 -12.50
C PHE A 185 -7.10 12.11 -11.78
N SER A 186 -6.79 11.86 -10.51
CA SER A 186 -7.54 11.02 -9.58
C SER A 186 -7.09 11.21 -8.12
N GLY A 187 -7.41 10.27 -7.24
CA GLY A 187 -6.81 10.09 -5.93
C GLY A 187 -5.45 9.40 -5.98
N TYR A 188 -4.46 9.95 -5.27
CA TYR A 188 -3.15 9.33 -5.04
C TYR A 188 -2.76 9.34 -3.57
N VAL A 189 -2.13 8.27 -3.12
CA VAL A 189 -1.55 8.14 -1.77
C VAL A 189 -0.10 7.71 -1.86
N VAL A 190 0.75 8.17 -0.95
CA VAL A 190 2.12 7.65 -0.81
C VAL A 190 2.08 6.46 0.14
N ALA A 191 2.70 5.33 -0.24
CA ALA A 191 2.60 4.05 0.48
C ALA A 191 3.93 3.26 0.45
N TRP A 192 4.01 2.16 1.22
CA TRP A 192 5.16 1.25 1.30
C TRP A 192 4.93 -0.06 0.53
#